data_AF-A0AAV7E2F9-F1
#
_entry.id   AF-A0AAV7E2F9-F1
#
_cell.length_a   1.000
_cell.length_b   1.000
_cell.length_c   1.000
_cell.angle_alpha   90.00
_cell.angle_beta   90.00
_cell.angle_gamma   90.00
#
_symmetry.space_group_name_H-M   'P 1'
#
loop_
_entity.id
_entity.type
_entity.pdbx_description
1 polymer ?
#
loop_
_entity_poly.entity_id
_entity_poly.type
_entity_poly.pdbx_seq_one_letter_code
_entity_poly.pdbx_strand_id
1 'polypeptide(L)'
;MPYTRREKILDACIVITFVATLCAVILFAVLLTVLRPKCPVQKILPSSTVASDGSGDFRTVCNAVAAAPSHSRKYFGIAIKPGVYYEEVSVPVEKTRLAFIGGGTGVIVISSNRSWSNPLEDTAAATLDVKGDGFVAIDITFQNTGDPTTGYTVALANDAKETAFHHCSFKGIKGVLKAGGSPQFYGKSNIYGAVDVIWGTGSAIIQSCVVYVEKPYLPGHDQVPRALTFQQRSDRSFKGGFIFQGCSVDASPGSDQSGSSPVFLGRPGGAYSTVVFMQSYLGGLLSPTSTGWLFDSSLSPATTLYLKEYNNRGPGVGPAERRITTGEAAQFTVGSFISGDKWLPKTYVEYASVKKLQTIDQSRTYRSRMAPKLLRMPVMYLAALGALVLMISSENNVVAEVPELQVIRDLCNRTESPDFCFSILSSDPNYLGSDFDELRSIFLTLSLGKAEEGVRFISALQKKTTDPMLKEILNYCSIRYEREVVVHTNRAGLLYLERVTGALKLLSWCIDAVEECGNAFKCPPYPAYVMRETNELMKKYCRVAGQLIS
;
A
#
# COMPACT_ATOMS: atom_id res chain seq x y z
N MET A 1 58.61 39.24 3.62
CA MET A 1 58.45 39.02 2.17
C MET A 1 56.96 38.96 1.88
N PRO A 2 56.41 39.81 0.98
CA PRO A 2 54.99 39.78 0.70
C PRO A 2 54.66 38.51 -0.10
N TYR A 3 53.83 37.66 0.51
CA TYR A 3 53.28 36.43 -0.08
C TYR A 3 52.73 36.75 -1.47
N THR A 4 53.34 36.17 -2.49
CA THR A 4 53.05 36.52 -3.87
C THR A 4 51.62 36.09 -4.19
N ARG A 5 50.94 36.84 -5.07
CA ARG A 5 49.55 36.57 -5.48
C ARG A 5 49.34 35.12 -5.95
N ARG A 6 50.40 34.47 -6.45
CA ARG A 6 50.42 33.05 -6.85
C ARG A 6 50.31 32.08 -5.67
N GLU A 7 50.96 32.35 -4.55
CA GLU A 7 50.91 31.46 -3.37
C GLU A 7 49.53 31.46 -2.72
N LYS A 8 48.83 32.62 -2.69
CA LYS A 8 47.44 32.70 -2.22
C LYS A 8 46.44 31.96 -3.11
N ILE A 9 46.68 31.93 -4.42
CA ILE A 9 45.86 31.18 -5.37
C ILE A 9 46.10 29.68 -5.18
N LEU A 10 47.36 29.28 -4.96
CA LEU A 10 47.71 27.88 -4.72
C LEU A 10 47.06 27.35 -3.43
N ASP A 11 47.11 28.10 -2.33
CA ASP A 11 46.47 27.74 -1.06
C ASP A 11 44.94 27.64 -1.20
N ALA A 12 44.32 28.56 -1.94
CA ALA A 12 42.88 28.50 -2.23
C ALA A 12 42.51 27.27 -3.08
N CYS A 13 43.32 26.94 -4.10
CA CYS A 13 43.12 25.75 -4.93
C CYS A 13 43.22 24.46 -4.11
N ILE A 14 44.17 24.37 -3.17
CA ILE A 14 44.36 23.21 -2.28
C ILE A 14 43.14 23.02 -1.37
N VAL A 15 42.63 24.11 -0.77
CA VAL A 15 41.43 24.05 0.07
C VAL A 15 40.20 23.62 -0.74
N ILE A 16 40.03 24.16 -1.96
CA ILE A 16 38.90 23.80 -2.83
C ILE A 16 38.97 22.32 -3.24
N THR A 17 40.15 21.81 -3.60
CA THR A 17 40.31 20.39 -3.96
C THR A 17 40.08 19.47 -2.76
N PHE A 18 40.54 19.85 -1.56
CA PHE A 18 40.30 19.09 -0.34
C PHE A 18 38.80 19.02 0.02
N VAL A 19 38.07 20.14 -0.11
CA VAL A 19 36.62 20.18 0.16
C VAL A 19 35.84 19.38 -0.89
N ALA A 20 36.20 19.50 -2.17
CA ALA A 20 35.55 18.75 -3.26
C ALA A 20 35.72 17.24 -3.11
N THR A 21 36.92 16.79 -2.73
CA THR A 21 37.20 15.36 -2.48
C THR A 21 36.46 14.85 -1.25
N LEU A 22 36.39 15.62 -0.17
CA LEU A 22 35.61 15.26 1.02
C LEU A 22 34.11 15.11 0.69
N CYS A 23 33.54 16.05 -0.09
CA CYS A 23 32.15 15.96 -0.56
C CYS A 23 31.92 14.72 -1.43
N ALA A 24 32.83 14.40 -2.35
CA ALA A 24 32.74 13.20 -3.18
C ALA A 24 32.78 11.91 -2.36
N VAL A 25 33.63 11.84 -1.33
CA VAL A 25 33.72 10.68 -0.41
C VAL A 25 32.42 10.52 0.39
N ILE A 26 31.84 11.61 0.89
CA ILE A 26 30.54 11.58 1.59
C ILE A 26 29.44 11.12 0.63
N LEU A 27 29.40 11.66 -0.59
CA LEU A 27 28.41 11.27 -1.61
C LEU A 27 28.52 9.79 -1.96
N PHE A 28 29.74 9.28 -2.11
CA PHE A 28 30.02 7.87 -2.39
C PHE A 28 29.65 6.96 -1.20
N ALA A 29 29.92 7.38 0.03
CA ALA A 29 29.50 6.64 1.22
C ALA A 29 27.96 6.58 1.35
N VAL A 30 27.26 7.69 1.06
CA VAL A 30 25.79 7.73 0.98
C VAL A 30 25.30 6.82 -0.14
N LEU A 31 25.91 6.87 -1.32
CA LEU A 31 25.55 6.00 -2.45
C LEU A 31 25.73 4.52 -2.10
N LEU A 32 26.82 4.13 -1.43
CA LEU A 32 27.06 2.76 -0.93
C LEU A 32 26.03 2.32 0.11
N THR A 33 25.51 3.23 0.94
CA THR A 33 24.41 2.90 1.88
C THR A 33 23.06 2.71 1.20
N VAL A 34 22.79 3.45 0.11
CA VAL A 34 21.55 3.37 -0.68
C VAL A 34 21.56 2.18 -1.65
N LEU A 35 22.73 1.84 -2.20
CA LEU A 35 22.93 0.76 -3.17
C LEU A 35 23.23 -0.61 -2.54
N ARG A 36 23.04 -0.80 -1.22
CA ARG A 36 23.13 -2.15 -0.65
C ARG A 36 22.05 -3.01 -1.34
N PRO A 37 22.42 -4.08 -2.07
CA PRO A 37 21.42 -5.00 -2.59
C PRO A 37 20.65 -5.54 -1.40
N LYS A 38 19.33 -5.28 -1.35
CA LYS A 38 18.45 -5.99 -0.43
C LYS A 38 18.66 -7.47 -0.72
N CYS A 39 19.17 -8.23 0.26
CA CYS A 39 19.24 -9.68 0.12
C CYS A 39 17.86 -10.17 -0.34
N PRO A 40 17.79 -11.09 -1.33
CA PRO A 40 16.51 -11.66 -1.74
C PRO A 40 15.85 -12.24 -0.49
N VAL A 41 14.68 -11.72 -0.14
CA VAL A 41 13.85 -12.28 0.92
C VAL A 41 13.54 -13.71 0.48
N GLN A 42 14.09 -14.69 1.19
CA GLN A 42 13.85 -16.10 0.92
C GLN A 42 12.33 -16.32 1.04
N LYS A 43 11.66 -16.78 -0.03
CA LYS A 43 10.21 -17.02 -0.02
C LYS A 43 9.94 -18.47 0.36
N ILE A 44 8.77 -18.74 0.96
CA ILE A 44 8.26 -20.12 1.08
C ILE A 44 8.13 -20.66 -0.34
N LEU A 45 8.80 -21.77 -0.63
CA LEU A 45 8.71 -22.42 -1.93
C LEU A 45 7.46 -23.30 -1.98
N PRO A 46 6.72 -23.31 -3.10
CA PRO A 46 5.59 -24.20 -3.27
C PRO A 46 6.05 -25.65 -3.40
N SER A 47 5.42 -26.53 -2.63
CA SER A 47 5.57 -27.99 -2.65
C SER A 47 4.51 -28.67 -3.51
N SER A 48 3.35 -28.03 -3.69
CA SER A 48 2.29 -28.47 -4.59
C SER A 48 1.55 -27.29 -5.20
N THR A 49 0.79 -27.56 -6.26
CA THR A 49 0.04 -26.54 -7.02
C THR A 49 -1.42 -26.93 -7.15
N VAL A 50 -2.31 -25.95 -6.98
CA VAL A 50 -3.75 -26.05 -7.23
C VAL A 50 -4.11 -25.26 -8.49
N ALA A 51 -4.82 -25.86 -9.42
CA ALA A 51 -5.32 -25.19 -10.62
C ALA A 51 -6.67 -25.81 -11.06
N SER A 52 -7.72 -24.99 -11.14
CA SER A 52 -9.07 -25.46 -11.48
C SER A 52 -9.17 -26.01 -12.91
N ASP A 53 -8.32 -25.54 -13.82
CA ASP A 53 -8.18 -26.01 -15.20
C ASP A 53 -7.47 -27.37 -15.34
N GLY A 54 -6.96 -27.94 -14.23
CA GLY A 54 -6.23 -29.20 -14.22
C GLY A 54 -4.75 -29.10 -14.56
N SER A 55 -4.19 -27.89 -14.70
CA SER A 55 -2.76 -27.66 -14.98
C SER A 55 -1.84 -27.70 -13.74
N GLY A 56 -2.36 -28.13 -12.59
CA GLY A 56 -1.65 -28.27 -11.31
C GLY A 56 -1.83 -29.67 -10.73
N ASP A 57 -1.17 -29.94 -9.61
CA ASP A 57 -1.21 -31.24 -8.93
C ASP A 57 -2.61 -31.57 -8.40
N PHE A 58 -3.36 -30.55 -8.02
CA PHE A 58 -4.74 -30.67 -7.51
C PHE A 58 -5.67 -29.70 -8.23
N ARG A 59 -6.94 -30.10 -8.39
CA ARG A 59 -7.99 -29.20 -8.91
C ARG A 59 -8.65 -28.33 -7.84
N THR A 60 -8.62 -28.78 -6.59
CA THR A 60 -9.30 -28.16 -5.47
C THR A 60 -8.33 -27.86 -4.34
N VAL A 61 -8.60 -26.81 -3.58
CA VAL A 61 -7.77 -26.43 -2.43
C VAL A 61 -7.90 -27.48 -1.32
N CYS A 62 -9.11 -28.00 -1.08
CA CYS A 62 -9.34 -29.04 -0.07
C CYS A 62 -8.48 -30.29 -0.29
N ASN A 63 -8.33 -30.75 -1.55
CA ASN A 63 -7.50 -31.92 -1.84
C ASN A 63 -6.02 -31.65 -1.59
N ALA A 64 -5.53 -30.45 -1.91
CA ALA A 64 -4.15 -30.08 -1.63
C ALA A 64 -3.87 -30.00 -0.12
N VAL A 65 -4.82 -29.48 0.69
CA VAL A 65 -4.72 -29.49 2.16
C VAL A 65 -4.71 -30.93 2.69
N ALA A 66 -5.61 -31.79 2.20
CA ALA A 66 -5.69 -33.19 2.62
C ALA A 66 -4.37 -33.93 2.36
N ALA A 67 -3.74 -33.69 1.20
CA ALA A 67 -2.48 -34.31 0.80
C ALA A 67 -1.23 -33.76 1.50
N ALA A 68 -1.30 -32.56 2.10
CA ALA A 68 -0.17 -31.97 2.80
C ALA A 68 0.27 -32.84 4.01
N PRO A 69 1.57 -32.87 4.38
CA PRO A 69 2.04 -33.66 5.50
C PRO A 69 1.48 -33.17 6.84
N SER A 70 1.13 -34.10 7.72
CA SER A 70 0.71 -33.80 9.09
C SER A 70 1.91 -33.50 9.99
N HIS A 71 1.73 -32.59 10.95
CA HIS A 71 2.70 -32.16 11.97
C HIS A 71 4.06 -31.74 11.40
N SER A 72 4.06 -31.11 10.22
CA SER A 72 5.28 -30.70 9.55
C SER A 72 6.07 -29.70 10.38
N ARG A 73 7.38 -29.94 10.49
CA ARG A 73 8.36 -28.99 11.06
C ARG A 73 8.88 -27.99 10.03
N LYS A 74 8.55 -28.12 8.75
CA LYS A 74 8.91 -27.17 7.70
C LYS A 74 7.66 -26.61 7.05
N TYR A 75 7.77 -25.42 6.47
CA TYR A 75 6.65 -24.89 5.70
C TYR A 75 6.36 -25.79 4.50
N PHE A 76 5.09 -26.15 4.32
CA PHE A 76 4.59 -26.81 3.12
C PHE A 76 3.78 -25.79 2.32
N GLY A 77 4.33 -25.33 1.20
CA GLY A 77 3.68 -24.33 0.35
C GLY A 77 2.70 -24.98 -0.64
N ILE A 78 1.49 -24.44 -0.73
CA ILE A 78 0.51 -24.75 -1.76
C ILE A 78 0.37 -23.50 -2.63
N ALA A 79 0.89 -23.55 -3.85
CA ALA A 79 0.66 -22.50 -4.85
C ALA A 79 -0.77 -22.64 -5.39
N ILE A 80 -1.54 -21.57 -5.34
CA ILE A 80 -2.89 -21.55 -5.92
C ILE A 80 -2.84 -20.70 -7.18
N LYS A 81 -3.25 -21.26 -8.32
CA LYS A 81 -3.29 -20.52 -9.59
C LYS A 81 -4.52 -19.60 -9.66
N PRO A 82 -4.50 -18.58 -10.54
CA PRO A 82 -5.65 -17.71 -10.79
C PRO A 82 -6.96 -18.47 -11.01
N GLY A 83 -8.03 -17.99 -10.39
CA GLY A 83 -9.34 -18.62 -10.48
C GLY A 83 -10.23 -18.34 -9.27
N VAL A 84 -11.50 -18.70 -9.43
CA VAL A 84 -12.49 -18.70 -8.35
C VAL A 84 -12.75 -20.15 -7.92
N TYR A 85 -12.50 -20.43 -6.65
CA TYR A 85 -12.62 -21.74 -6.02
C TYR A 85 -13.80 -21.70 -5.06
N TYR A 86 -14.91 -22.33 -5.44
CA TYR A 86 -16.10 -22.42 -4.60
C TYR A 86 -15.96 -23.59 -3.63
N GLU A 87 -15.32 -23.35 -2.48
CA GLU A 87 -14.95 -24.37 -1.52
C GLU A 87 -15.01 -23.82 -0.08
N GLU A 88 -15.33 -24.71 0.86
CA GLU A 88 -15.17 -24.49 2.31
C GLU A 88 -13.92 -25.24 2.75
N VAL A 89 -12.84 -24.50 2.98
CA VAL A 89 -11.52 -25.09 3.23
C VAL A 89 -11.27 -25.17 4.72
N SER A 90 -11.05 -26.37 5.24
CA SER A 90 -10.62 -26.57 6.63
C SER A 90 -9.15 -26.98 6.68
N VAL A 91 -8.35 -26.27 7.48
CA VAL A 91 -6.97 -26.59 7.82
C VAL A 91 -6.96 -27.13 9.26
N PRO A 92 -7.07 -28.45 9.45
CA PRO A 92 -7.23 -29.04 10.77
C PRO A 92 -5.92 -28.96 11.58
N VAL A 93 -6.00 -29.27 12.88
CA VAL A 93 -4.88 -29.10 13.84
C VAL A 93 -3.63 -29.88 13.46
N GLU A 94 -3.77 -30.97 12.70
CA GLU A 94 -2.67 -31.79 12.22
C GLU A 94 -1.89 -31.10 11.10
N LYS A 95 -2.47 -30.17 10.34
CA LYS A 95 -1.82 -29.52 9.19
C LYS A 95 -1.03 -28.28 9.63
N THR A 96 0.03 -28.48 10.40
CA THR A 96 0.88 -27.39 10.90
C THR A 96 1.84 -26.84 9.83
N ARG A 97 2.13 -25.54 9.87
CA ARG A 97 3.06 -24.83 8.96
C ARG A 97 2.68 -24.97 7.49
N LEU A 98 1.39 -25.00 7.20
CA LEU A 98 0.87 -24.94 5.84
C LEU A 98 0.89 -23.49 5.34
N ALA A 99 1.26 -23.27 4.08
CA ALA A 99 1.28 -21.94 3.48
C ALA A 99 0.51 -21.92 2.17
N PHE A 100 -0.50 -21.05 2.04
CA PHE A 100 -1.13 -20.76 0.75
C PHE A 100 -0.42 -19.59 0.08
N ILE A 101 0.00 -19.79 -1.17
CA ILE A 101 0.79 -18.83 -1.94
C ILE A 101 0.02 -18.48 -3.20
N GLY A 102 -0.50 -17.26 -3.28
CA GLY A 102 -1.18 -16.73 -4.44
C GLY A 102 -0.28 -15.88 -5.36
N GLY A 103 -0.91 -15.27 -6.36
CA GLY A 103 -0.30 -14.36 -7.33
C GLY A 103 -0.91 -12.96 -7.36
N GLY A 104 -1.86 -12.65 -6.46
CA GLY A 104 -2.42 -11.30 -6.26
C GLY A 104 -3.85 -11.32 -5.74
N THR A 105 -4.21 -10.36 -4.87
CA THR A 105 -5.59 -10.19 -4.40
C THR A 105 -6.53 -9.87 -5.56
N GLY A 106 -7.66 -10.57 -5.64
CA GLY A 106 -8.66 -10.41 -6.72
C GLY A 106 -8.41 -11.28 -7.96
N VAL A 107 -7.22 -11.90 -8.07
CA VAL A 107 -6.89 -12.88 -9.11
C VAL A 107 -7.23 -14.30 -8.65
N ILE A 108 -7.07 -14.57 -7.35
CA ILE A 108 -7.41 -15.83 -6.70
C ILE A 108 -8.46 -15.56 -5.64
N VAL A 109 -9.60 -16.23 -5.76
CA VAL A 109 -10.73 -16.08 -4.83
C VAL A 109 -11.15 -17.45 -4.35
N ILE A 110 -11.07 -17.71 -3.05
CA ILE A 110 -11.72 -18.84 -2.41
C ILE A 110 -13.04 -18.32 -1.85
N SER A 111 -14.16 -18.85 -2.31
CA SER A 111 -15.49 -18.33 -2.03
C SER A 111 -16.42 -19.41 -1.47
N SER A 112 -17.25 -19.04 -0.50
CA SER A 112 -18.42 -19.81 -0.08
C SER A 112 -19.64 -18.90 0.09
N ASN A 113 -20.82 -19.45 0.35
CA ASN A 113 -22.07 -18.69 0.49
C ASN A 113 -22.93 -19.12 1.69
N ARG A 114 -22.33 -19.76 2.70
CA ARG A 114 -23.05 -20.14 3.91
C ARG A 114 -23.08 -19.00 4.92
N SER A 115 -24.27 -18.75 5.44
CA SER A 115 -24.52 -17.92 6.61
C SER A 115 -24.82 -18.78 7.82
N TRP A 116 -24.48 -18.30 9.02
CA TRP A 116 -24.60 -19.08 10.24
C TRP A 116 -25.17 -18.28 11.41
N SER A 117 -26.25 -18.76 12.01
CA SER A 117 -27.02 -18.01 13.01
C SER A 117 -26.30 -17.87 14.36
N ASN A 118 -25.39 -18.79 14.74
CA ASN A 118 -24.69 -18.76 16.04
C ASN A 118 -23.19 -19.15 15.98
N PRO A 119 -22.28 -18.24 15.60
CA PRO A 119 -20.88 -18.57 15.35
C PRO A 119 -20.06 -18.90 16.62
N LEU A 120 -20.68 -18.83 17.80
CA LEU A 120 -20.05 -19.15 19.08
C LEU A 120 -19.96 -20.66 19.33
N GLU A 121 -20.74 -21.48 18.62
CA GLU A 121 -20.83 -22.93 18.83
C GLU A 121 -20.11 -23.75 17.75
N ASP A 122 -20.08 -23.28 16.50
CA ASP A 122 -19.43 -23.98 15.39
C ASP A 122 -18.97 -23.00 14.30
N THR A 123 -17.71 -23.11 13.87
CA THR A 123 -17.13 -22.35 12.75
C THR A 123 -17.15 -23.11 11.42
N ALA A 124 -17.79 -24.28 11.35
CA ALA A 124 -17.85 -25.14 10.17
C ALA A 124 -18.41 -24.46 8.89
N ALA A 125 -19.02 -23.28 9.00
CA ALA A 125 -19.52 -22.50 7.86
C ALA A 125 -18.55 -21.42 7.34
N ALA A 126 -17.34 -21.31 7.89
CA ALA A 126 -16.34 -20.37 7.39
C ALA A 126 -15.79 -20.78 6.01
N THR A 127 -15.57 -19.81 5.11
CA THR A 127 -14.92 -20.09 3.82
C THR A 127 -13.53 -20.71 4.00
N LEU A 128 -12.76 -20.19 4.98
CA LEU A 128 -11.52 -20.80 5.44
C LEU A 128 -11.58 -20.95 6.98
N ASP A 129 -11.44 -22.18 7.47
CA ASP A 129 -11.36 -22.53 8.90
C ASP A 129 -9.95 -23.03 9.23
N VAL A 130 -9.19 -22.26 10.00
CA VAL A 130 -7.77 -22.52 10.32
C VAL A 130 -7.61 -22.90 11.79
N LYS A 131 -7.25 -24.16 12.01
CA LYS A 131 -6.92 -24.75 13.31
C LYS A 131 -5.46 -25.24 13.38
N GLY A 132 -4.81 -25.43 12.23
CA GLY A 132 -3.39 -25.80 12.14
C GLY A 132 -2.43 -24.64 12.44
N ASP A 133 -1.56 -24.83 13.44
CA ASP A 133 -0.60 -23.82 13.88
C ASP A 133 0.43 -23.43 12.82
N GLY A 134 0.86 -22.17 12.83
CA GLY A 134 1.89 -21.67 11.93
C GLY A 134 1.40 -21.45 10.49
N PHE A 135 0.09 -21.46 10.26
CA PHE A 135 -0.51 -21.24 8.93
C PHE A 135 -0.13 -19.88 8.34
N VAL A 136 0.13 -19.84 7.05
CA VAL A 136 0.43 -18.62 6.29
C VAL A 136 -0.46 -18.53 5.06
N ALA A 137 -0.97 -17.34 4.75
CA ALA A 137 -1.59 -17.07 3.45
C ALA A 137 -1.07 -15.76 2.88
N ILE A 138 -0.76 -15.76 1.58
CA ILE A 138 -0.19 -14.62 0.87
C ILE A 138 -0.94 -14.43 -0.46
N ASP A 139 -1.33 -13.19 -0.76
CA ASP A 139 -1.85 -12.79 -2.08
C ASP A 139 -3.13 -13.54 -2.53
N ILE A 140 -4.08 -13.73 -1.60
CA ILE A 140 -5.35 -14.49 -1.81
C ILE A 140 -6.56 -13.72 -1.27
N THR A 141 -7.70 -13.83 -1.96
CA THR A 141 -9.00 -13.37 -1.46
C THR A 141 -9.80 -14.53 -0.86
N PHE A 142 -10.31 -14.35 0.34
CA PHE A 142 -11.31 -15.20 0.99
C PHE A 142 -12.64 -14.45 1.04
N GLN A 143 -13.70 -15.04 0.51
CA GLN A 143 -15.00 -14.37 0.35
C GLN A 143 -16.15 -15.26 0.82
N ASN A 144 -17.03 -14.69 1.64
CA ASN A 144 -18.30 -15.31 1.96
C ASN A 144 -19.45 -14.43 1.43
N THR A 145 -20.19 -14.95 0.46
CA THR A 145 -21.36 -14.30 -0.17
C THR A 145 -22.69 -14.80 0.39
N GLY A 146 -22.67 -15.40 1.58
CA GLY A 146 -23.89 -15.88 2.23
C GLY A 146 -24.83 -14.75 2.61
N ASP A 147 -26.07 -15.12 2.91
CA ASP A 147 -27.10 -14.15 3.27
C ASP A 147 -26.85 -13.59 4.69
N PRO A 148 -26.53 -12.29 4.84
CA PRO A 148 -26.24 -11.71 6.13
C PRO A 148 -27.46 -11.56 7.05
N THR A 149 -28.69 -11.73 6.52
CA THR A 149 -29.93 -11.67 7.31
C THR A 149 -30.16 -12.94 8.13
N THR A 150 -29.64 -14.07 7.66
CA THR A 150 -29.79 -15.38 8.31
C THR A 150 -28.63 -15.71 9.25
N GLY A 151 -27.54 -14.93 9.24
CA GLY A 151 -26.41 -15.17 10.13
C GLY A 151 -25.12 -14.43 9.79
N TYR A 152 -24.02 -14.93 10.36
CA TYR A 152 -22.66 -14.50 10.10
C TYR A 152 -22.17 -15.06 8.77
N THR A 153 -21.48 -14.23 7.99
CA THR A 153 -20.87 -14.54 6.69
C THR A 153 -19.36 -14.60 6.87
N VAL A 154 -18.87 -15.65 7.52
CA VAL A 154 -17.48 -15.76 7.96
C VAL A 154 -16.58 -16.11 6.77
N ALA A 155 -15.68 -15.21 6.40
CA ALA A 155 -14.67 -15.46 5.36
C ALA A 155 -13.44 -16.17 5.91
N LEU A 156 -13.06 -15.85 7.14
CA LEU A 156 -11.96 -16.51 7.86
C LEU A 156 -12.36 -16.80 9.30
N ALA A 157 -12.28 -18.07 9.69
CA ALA A 157 -12.16 -18.48 11.08
C ALA A 157 -10.73 -18.91 11.38
N ASN A 158 -10.07 -18.25 12.34
CA ASN A 158 -8.68 -18.55 12.68
C ASN A 158 -8.52 -18.75 14.19
N ASP A 159 -8.48 -20.01 14.60
CA ASP A 159 -8.26 -20.43 15.99
C ASP A 159 -6.82 -20.92 16.24
N ALA A 160 -5.99 -20.95 15.18
CA ALA A 160 -4.59 -21.35 15.24
C ALA A 160 -3.66 -20.22 15.76
N LYS A 161 -2.52 -20.62 16.32
CA LYS A 161 -1.46 -19.70 16.77
C LYS A 161 -0.31 -19.57 15.76
N GLU A 162 0.45 -18.49 15.90
CA GLU A 162 1.58 -18.13 15.04
C GLU A 162 1.18 -18.06 13.55
N THR A 163 -0.02 -17.58 13.27
CA THR A 163 -0.56 -17.49 11.90
C THR A 163 -0.33 -16.11 11.30
N ALA A 164 -0.03 -16.06 9.99
CA ALA A 164 0.23 -14.81 9.28
C ALA A 164 -0.52 -14.72 7.95
N PHE A 165 -1.23 -13.61 7.74
CA PHE A 165 -1.90 -13.30 6.47
C PHE A 165 -1.30 -12.01 5.91
N HIS A 166 -0.78 -12.05 4.68
CA HIS A 166 -0.12 -10.91 4.05
C HIS A 166 -0.66 -10.62 2.66
N HIS A 167 -1.03 -9.37 2.37
CA HIS A 167 -1.71 -9.04 1.11
C HIS A 167 -2.90 -9.97 0.84
N CYS A 168 -3.77 -10.18 1.85
CA CYS A 168 -5.01 -10.92 1.66
C CYS A 168 -6.19 -9.97 1.53
N SER A 169 -7.30 -10.47 0.99
CA SER A 169 -8.60 -9.78 1.07
C SER A 169 -9.62 -10.67 1.77
N PHE A 170 -10.30 -10.16 2.78
CA PHE A 170 -11.36 -10.87 3.50
C PHE A 170 -12.68 -10.17 3.26
N LYS A 171 -13.63 -10.83 2.60
CA LYS A 171 -14.88 -10.22 2.14
C LYS A 171 -16.10 -10.92 2.74
N GLY A 172 -16.95 -10.15 3.39
CA GLY A 172 -18.25 -10.60 3.89
C GLY A 172 -19.03 -9.38 4.40
N ILE A 173 -20.10 -9.61 5.16
CA ILE A 173 -20.93 -8.54 5.74
C ILE A 173 -20.94 -8.60 7.27
N LYS A 174 -21.21 -9.77 7.87
CA LYS A 174 -21.33 -9.94 9.33
C LYS A 174 -20.30 -10.93 9.86
N GLY A 175 -19.46 -10.49 10.81
CA GLY A 175 -18.37 -11.25 11.44
C GLY A 175 -17.44 -11.96 10.47
N VAL A 176 -16.85 -11.18 9.60
CA VAL A 176 -16.06 -11.60 8.44
C VAL A 176 -14.77 -12.33 8.84
N LEU A 177 -14.11 -11.87 9.90
CA LEU A 177 -12.83 -12.41 10.36
C LEU A 177 -12.91 -12.74 11.86
N LYS A 178 -12.86 -14.03 12.19
CA LYS A 178 -12.68 -14.49 13.57
C LYS A 178 -11.19 -14.65 13.87
N ALA A 179 -10.68 -13.82 14.77
CA ALA A 179 -9.35 -13.91 15.36
C ALA A 179 -9.44 -14.53 16.76
N GLY A 180 -9.50 -15.86 16.81
CA GLY A 180 -9.65 -16.64 18.05
C GLY A 180 -8.33 -17.14 18.65
N GLY A 181 -7.34 -17.44 17.81
CA GLY A 181 -6.03 -17.94 18.22
C GLY A 181 -5.07 -16.85 18.74
N SER A 182 -3.94 -17.26 19.29
CA SER A 182 -2.95 -16.35 19.88
C SER A 182 -1.53 -16.93 19.81
N PRO A 183 -0.55 -16.26 19.19
CA PRO A 183 -0.62 -14.96 18.49
C PRO A 183 -1.03 -15.05 17.01
N GLN A 184 -1.50 -13.95 16.43
CA GLN A 184 -1.87 -13.84 15.00
C GLN A 184 -1.42 -12.50 14.40
N PHE A 185 -1.12 -12.50 13.10
CA PHE A 185 -0.70 -11.31 12.36
C PHE A 185 -1.43 -11.17 11.02
N TYR A 186 -1.96 -9.98 10.75
CA TYR A 186 -2.61 -9.62 9.50
C TYR A 186 -1.91 -8.36 8.96
N GLY A 187 -1.20 -8.48 7.84
CA GLY A 187 -0.35 -7.42 7.30
C GLY A 187 -0.75 -6.99 5.90
N LYS A 188 -0.90 -5.68 5.67
CA LYS A 188 -1.16 -5.10 4.34
C LYS A 188 -2.36 -5.74 3.61
N SER A 189 -3.39 -6.12 4.37
CA SER A 189 -4.57 -6.81 3.87
C SER A 189 -5.78 -5.88 3.78
N ASN A 190 -6.76 -6.24 2.97
CA ASN A 190 -8.05 -5.57 2.89
C ASN A 190 -9.12 -6.39 3.61
N ILE A 191 -9.94 -5.74 4.43
CA ILE A 191 -11.00 -6.38 5.20
C ILE A 191 -12.29 -5.63 4.92
N TYR A 192 -13.31 -6.30 4.40
CA TYR A 192 -14.58 -5.71 4.00
C TYR A 192 -15.69 -6.27 4.88
N GLY A 193 -16.52 -5.41 5.47
CA GLY A 193 -17.69 -5.83 6.24
C GLY A 193 -18.45 -4.68 6.88
N ALA A 194 -19.57 -5.00 7.53
CA ALA A 194 -20.47 -4.02 8.14
C ALA A 194 -20.68 -4.22 9.65
N VAL A 195 -20.87 -5.46 10.11
CA VAL A 195 -21.25 -5.75 11.51
C VAL A 195 -20.27 -6.75 12.13
N ASP A 196 -19.71 -6.40 13.28
CA ASP A 196 -18.73 -7.20 14.04
C ASP A 196 -17.58 -7.73 13.17
N VAL A 197 -17.10 -6.91 12.24
CA VAL A 197 -16.24 -7.31 11.11
C VAL A 197 -15.09 -8.20 11.54
N ILE A 198 -14.41 -7.84 12.64
CA ILE A 198 -13.36 -8.62 13.29
C ILE A 198 -13.79 -9.00 14.69
N TRP A 199 -13.82 -10.30 15.01
CA TRP A 199 -14.35 -10.79 16.29
C TRP A 199 -13.53 -11.93 16.86
N GLY A 200 -13.76 -12.28 18.13
CA GLY A 200 -13.08 -13.37 18.82
C GLY A 200 -12.29 -12.91 20.05
N THR A 201 -11.51 -13.83 20.62
CA THR A 201 -10.83 -13.63 21.91
C THR A 201 -9.32 -13.40 21.78
N GLY A 202 -8.73 -13.78 20.65
CA GLY A 202 -7.29 -13.95 20.43
C GLY A 202 -6.42 -12.70 20.54
N SER A 203 -5.11 -12.86 20.33
CA SER A 203 -4.16 -11.74 20.21
C SER A 203 -3.78 -11.54 18.76
N ALA A 204 -4.30 -10.47 18.15
CA ALA A 204 -4.08 -10.16 16.74
C ALA A 204 -3.50 -8.76 16.57
N ILE A 205 -2.41 -8.67 15.80
CA ILE A 205 -1.95 -7.40 15.22
C ILE A 205 -2.48 -7.32 13.78
N ILE A 206 -3.24 -6.28 13.49
CA ILE A 206 -3.69 -5.88 12.16
C ILE A 206 -2.85 -4.67 11.76
N GLN A 207 -1.88 -4.85 10.87
CA GLN A 207 -0.87 -3.84 10.53
C GLN A 207 -0.92 -3.42 9.06
N SER A 208 -0.99 -2.12 8.82
CA SER A 208 -1.02 -1.53 7.46
C SER A 208 -2.17 -2.06 6.59
N CYS A 209 -3.26 -2.50 7.20
CA CYS A 209 -4.44 -2.99 6.51
C CYS A 209 -5.41 -1.84 6.17
N VAL A 210 -6.30 -2.09 5.21
CA VAL A 210 -7.46 -1.24 4.96
C VAL A 210 -8.72 -1.98 5.40
N VAL A 211 -9.48 -1.38 6.30
CA VAL A 211 -10.79 -1.87 6.72
C VAL A 211 -11.84 -1.04 6.00
N TYR A 212 -12.50 -1.68 5.03
CA TYR A 212 -13.60 -1.12 4.27
C TYR A 212 -14.92 -1.40 4.97
N VAL A 213 -15.61 -0.33 5.35
CA VAL A 213 -16.92 -0.41 5.98
C VAL A 213 -18.00 -0.44 4.91
N GLU A 214 -18.71 -1.55 4.85
CA GLU A 214 -19.79 -1.78 3.91
C GLU A 214 -21.13 -1.28 4.46
N LYS A 215 -22.06 -0.97 3.55
CA LYS A 215 -23.45 -0.75 3.93
C LYS A 215 -24.02 -2.09 4.43
N PRO A 216 -24.67 -2.15 5.59
CA PRO A 216 -25.31 -3.38 6.03
C PRO A 216 -26.55 -3.57 5.15
N TYR A 217 -26.49 -4.47 4.16
CA TYR A 217 -27.72 -4.86 3.47
C TYR A 217 -28.48 -5.83 4.37
N LEU A 218 -29.27 -5.29 5.30
CA LEU A 218 -30.12 -6.04 6.20
C LEU A 218 -31.55 -5.48 6.12
N PRO A 219 -32.40 -5.96 5.20
CA PRO A 219 -33.79 -5.52 5.07
C PRO A 219 -34.52 -5.57 6.43
N GLY A 220 -35.12 -4.46 6.86
CA GLY A 220 -35.81 -4.35 8.15
C GLY A 220 -34.89 -4.18 9.37
N HIS A 221 -33.58 -4.10 9.15
CA HIS A 221 -32.52 -4.05 10.17
C HIS A 221 -31.55 -2.87 9.94
N ASP A 222 -32.00 -1.82 9.24
CA ASP A 222 -31.23 -0.59 8.97
C ASP A 222 -30.80 0.15 10.25
N GLN A 223 -31.30 -0.27 11.41
CA GLN A 223 -30.94 0.25 12.74
C GLN A 223 -29.92 -0.60 13.50
N VAL A 224 -29.44 -1.72 12.95
CA VAL A 224 -28.41 -2.53 13.63
C VAL A 224 -27.12 -1.70 13.71
N PRO A 225 -26.61 -1.41 14.93
CA PRO A 225 -25.37 -0.68 15.08
C PRO A 225 -24.21 -1.42 14.43
N ARG A 226 -23.38 -0.69 13.67
CA ARG A 226 -22.21 -1.27 13.01
C ARG A 226 -21.00 -1.14 13.90
N ALA A 227 -20.42 -2.25 14.33
CA ALA A 227 -19.17 -2.27 15.09
C ALA A 227 -18.08 -2.95 14.25
N LEU A 228 -16.89 -2.34 14.16
CA LEU A 228 -15.78 -2.97 13.44
C LEU A 228 -15.21 -4.15 14.21
N THR A 229 -15.12 -4.03 15.53
CA THR A 229 -14.59 -5.09 16.38
C THR A 229 -15.60 -5.59 17.39
N PHE A 230 -15.66 -6.91 17.59
CA PHE A 230 -16.31 -7.56 18.71
C PHE A 230 -15.31 -8.45 19.45
N GLN A 231 -14.48 -7.83 20.29
CA GLN A 231 -13.43 -8.52 21.04
C GLN A 231 -14.04 -9.14 22.31
N GLN A 232 -13.82 -10.43 22.56
CA GLN A 232 -14.59 -11.21 23.53
C GLN A 232 -13.79 -11.67 24.75
N ARG A 233 -12.66 -11.00 25.07
CA ARG A 233 -11.83 -11.38 26.21
C ARG A 233 -12.62 -11.24 27.51
N SER A 234 -12.89 -12.37 28.16
CA SER A 234 -13.63 -12.48 29.40
C SER A 234 -12.77 -12.72 30.64
N ASP A 235 -11.49 -13.09 30.46
CA ASP A 235 -10.54 -13.33 31.54
C ASP A 235 -9.35 -12.35 31.49
N ARG A 236 -9.02 -11.76 32.64
CA ARG A 236 -7.86 -10.90 32.85
C ARG A 236 -6.54 -11.62 32.60
N SER A 237 -6.46 -12.91 32.93
CA SER A 237 -5.25 -13.73 32.85
C SER A 237 -4.82 -13.98 31.39
N PHE A 238 -5.80 -14.07 30.49
CA PHE A 238 -5.57 -14.25 29.08
C PHE A 238 -5.04 -12.96 28.44
N LYS A 239 -3.92 -13.05 27.73
CA LYS A 239 -3.40 -11.96 26.90
C LYS A 239 -4.04 -12.07 25.52
N GLY A 240 -5.20 -11.41 25.37
CA GLY A 240 -5.95 -11.26 24.14
C GLY A 240 -6.19 -9.80 23.82
N GLY A 241 -6.37 -9.47 22.56
CA GLY A 241 -6.70 -8.12 22.11
C GLY A 241 -6.45 -7.92 20.62
N PHE A 242 -7.11 -6.91 20.06
CA PHE A 242 -6.98 -6.54 18.65
C PHE A 242 -6.29 -5.19 18.52
N ILE A 243 -5.15 -5.18 17.85
CA ILE A 243 -4.35 -3.97 17.69
C ILE A 243 -4.28 -3.60 16.22
N PHE A 244 -4.81 -2.43 15.89
CA PHE A 244 -4.75 -1.86 14.55
C PHE A 244 -3.60 -0.88 14.48
N GLN A 245 -2.56 -1.18 13.71
CA GLN A 245 -1.36 -0.34 13.58
C GLN A 245 -1.17 0.15 12.16
N GLY A 246 -1.20 1.46 11.96
CA GLY A 246 -0.95 2.04 10.63
C GLY A 246 -2.04 1.68 9.61
N CYS A 247 -3.24 1.36 10.07
CA CYS A 247 -4.36 0.97 9.22
C CYS A 247 -5.11 2.18 8.66
N SER A 248 -5.94 1.96 7.67
CA SER A 248 -6.95 2.92 7.20
C SER A 248 -8.33 2.32 7.40
N VAL A 249 -9.24 3.07 8.01
CA VAL A 249 -10.64 2.67 8.20
C VAL A 249 -11.50 3.67 7.46
N ASP A 250 -12.19 3.22 6.41
CA ASP A 250 -13.05 4.10 5.61
C ASP A 250 -14.16 3.31 4.91
N ALA A 251 -15.11 4.00 4.29
CA ALA A 251 -16.15 3.37 3.50
C ALA A 251 -15.51 2.73 2.26
N SER A 252 -16.12 1.65 1.78
CA SER A 252 -15.72 1.06 0.50
C SER A 252 -15.85 2.12 -0.61
N PRO A 253 -14.84 2.33 -1.49
CA PRO A 253 -14.91 3.33 -2.53
C PRO A 253 -16.15 3.12 -3.42
N GLY A 254 -16.97 4.17 -3.57
CA GLY A 254 -18.22 4.09 -4.34
C GLY A 254 -19.40 3.45 -3.61
N SER A 255 -19.25 3.04 -2.34
CA SER A 255 -20.38 2.59 -1.53
C SER A 255 -21.26 3.77 -1.10
N ASP A 256 -22.57 3.65 -1.34
CA ASP A 256 -23.54 4.59 -0.82
C ASP A 256 -23.81 4.34 0.67
N GLN A 257 -23.31 5.24 1.52
CA GLN A 257 -23.53 5.20 2.97
C GLN A 257 -24.79 5.99 3.40
N SER A 258 -25.59 6.51 2.46
CA SER A 258 -26.81 7.26 2.77
C SER A 258 -27.82 6.39 3.51
N GLY A 259 -28.40 6.95 4.57
CA GLY A 259 -29.39 6.27 5.42
C GLY A 259 -28.85 5.10 6.25
N SER A 260 -27.52 4.91 6.30
CA SER A 260 -26.92 3.81 7.05
C SER A 260 -26.76 4.12 8.55
N SER A 261 -26.79 3.07 9.39
CA SER A 261 -26.62 3.18 10.84
C SER A 261 -25.21 3.68 11.23
N PRO A 262 -25.03 4.31 12.41
CA PRO A 262 -23.72 4.74 12.86
C PRO A 262 -22.69 3.60 12.94
N VAL A 263 -21.42 3.92 12.68
CA VAL A 263 -20.31 2.97 12.74
C VAL A 263 -19.43 3.26 13.95
N PHE A 264 -19.09 2.23 14.71
CA PHE A 264 -18.27 2.32 15.91
C PHE A 264 -16.97 1.55 15.69
N LEU A 265 -15.88 1.99 16.34
CA LEU A 265 -14.60 1.26 16.34
C LEU A 265 -14.78 -0.17 16.86
N GLY A 266 -15.76 -0.38 17.72
CA GLY A 266 -16.16 -1.70 18.17
C GLY A 266 -17.24 -1.66 19.22
N ARG A 267 -17.63 -2.85 19.66
CA ARG A 267 -18.40 -3.09 20.87
C ARG A 267 -17.69 -4.17 21.69
N PRO A 268 -17.53 -4.01 23.02
CA PRO A 268 -16.90 -5.02 23.85
C PRO A 268 -17.82 -6.26 23.95
N GLY A 269 -17.27 -7.45 23.72
CA GLY A 269 -17.97 -8.72 23.87
C GLY A 269 -17.61 -9.49 25.13
N GLY A 270 -16.53 -9.08 25.81
CA GLY A 270 -16.13 -9.60 27.11
C GLY A 270 -15.73 -8.49 28.08
N ALA A 271 -15.80 -8.77 29.38
CA ALA A 271 -15.53 -7.80 30.45
C ALA A 271 -14.10 -7.23 30.41
N TYR A 272 -13.16 -7.87 29.71
CA TYR A 272 -11.76 -7.46 29.59
C TYR A 272 -11.38 -7.11 28.15
N SER A 273 -12.36 -6.78 27.30
CA SER A 273 -12.11 -6.46 25.89
C SER A 273 -10.98 -5.47 25.71
N THR A 274 -10.02 -5.80 24.83
CA THR A 274 -8.82 -4.99 24.59
C THR A 274 -8.70 -4.69 23.11
N VAL A 275 -8.85 -3.43 22.73
CA VAL A 275 -8.76 -2.96 21.35
C VAL A 275 -8.00 -1.65 21.31
N VAL A 276 -6.98 -1.57 20.46
CA VAL A 276 -6.16 -0.37 20.30
C VAL A 276 -6.06 0.00 18.83
N PHE A 277 -6.47 1.22 18.48
CA PHE A 277 -6.18 1.81 17.17
C PHE A 277 -5.01 2.78 17.30
N MET A 278 -3.90 2.51 16.61
CA MET A 278 -2.71 3.33 16.69
C MET A 278 -2.12 3.66 15.33
N GLN A 279 -1.65 4.90 15.19
CA GLN A 279 -1.02 5.45 13.99
C GLN A 279 -1.87 5.27 12.73
N SER A 280 -3.20 5.17 12.89
CA SER A 280 -4.13 4.79 11.84
C SER A 280 -4.91 6.00 11.33
N TYR A 281 -5.42 5.92 10.11
CA TYR A 281 -6.39 6.86 9.56
C TYR A 281 -7.81 6.37 9.87
N LEU A 282 -8.61 7.21 10.51
CA LEU A 282 -10.00 6.96 10.88
C LEU A 282 -10.90 7.91 10.09
N GLY A 283 -11.64 7.35 9.13
CA GLY A 283 -12.53 8.08 8.22
C GLY A 283 -13.77 8.66 8.89
N GLY A 284 -14.48 9.54 8.17
CA GLY A 284 -15.55 10.37 8.74
C GLY A 284 -16.87 9.64 8.99
N LEU A 285 -17.00 8.42 8.49
CA LEU A 285 -18.15 7.54 8.74
C LEU A 285 -18.23 7.05 10.18
N LEU A 286 -17.13 7.10 10.92
CA LEU A 286 -17.07 6.67 12.31
C LEU A 286 -17.84 7.65 13.18
N SER A 287 -18.72 7.09 14.01
CA SER A 287 -19.62 7.82 14.88
C SER A 287 -18.83 8.78 15.79
N PRO A 288 -19.20 10.07 15.82
CA PRO A 288 -18.57 11.07 16.68
C PRO A 288 -19.07 11.02 18.12
N THR A 289 -19.81 9.97 18.53
CA THR A 289 -20.15 9.79 19.96
C THR A 289 -18.90 9.93 20.81
N SER A 290 -19.03 10.53 22.00
CA SER A 290 -17.88 10.80 22.89
C SER A 290 -17.01 9.56 23.10
N THR A 291 -17.64 8.38 23.16
CA THR A 291 -16.95 7.10 23.28
C THR A 291 -16.40 6.56 21.97
N GLY A 292 -17.07 6.71 20.81
CA GLY A 292 -16.70 6.05 19.55
C GLY A 292 -16.77 4.50 19.60
N TRP A 293 -17.26 3.97 20.71
CA TRP A 293 -17.49 2.56 21.01
C TRP A 293 -18.95 2.38 21.36
N LEU A 294 -19.53 1.29 20.89
CA LEU A 294 -20.90 0.91 21.22
C LEU A 294 -20.87 0.05 22.49
N PHE A 295 -21.57 0.49 23.54
CA PHE A 295 -21.73 -0.27 24.77
C PHE A 295 -23.11 -0.89 24.83
N ASP A 296 -23.17 -2.15 25.26
CA ASP A 296 -24.42 -2.78 25.66
C ASP A 296 -24.79 -2.30 27.07
N SER A 297 -26.08 -2.16 27.38
CA SER A 297 -26.57 -1.78 28.71
C SER A 297 -26.18 -2.78 29.80
N SER A 298 -25.93 -4.04 29.42
CA SER A 298 -25.39 -5.10 30.29
C SER A 298 -23.90 -4.95 30.62
N LEU A 299 -23.17 -4.19 29.79
CA LEU A 299 -21.74 -3.90 29.92
C LEU A 299 -21.58 -2.40 30.20
N SER A 300 -21.81 -2.01 31.44
CA SER A 300 -21.35 -0.70 31.94
C SER A 300 -19.86 -0.56 31.64
N PRO A 301 -19.31 0.65 31.36
CA PRO A 301 -17.88 0.88 31.13
C PRO A 301 -17.05 0.40 32.32
N ALA A 302 -16.81 -0.91 32.37
CA ALA A 302 -16.14 -1.54 33.48
C ALA A 302 -14.71 -1.01 33.46
N THR A 303 -14.15 -0.78 34.65
CA THR A 303 -12.74 -0.38 34.86
C THR A 303 -11.73 -1.36 34.26
N THR A 304 -12.21 -2.46 33.67
CA THR A 304 -11.47 -3.58 33.10
C THR A 304 -11.34 -3.55 31.57
N LEU A 305 -12.12 -2.73 30.86
CA LEU A 305 -12.03 -2.59 29.40
C LEU A 305 -10.79 -1.74 29.01
N TYR A 306 -10.07 -2.15 27.96
CA TYR A 306 -8.93 -1.40 27.42
C TYR A 306 -9.18 -1.02 25.96
N LEU A 307 -9.93 0.06 25.77
CA LEU A 307 -10.35 0.57 24.46
C LEU A 307 -9.68 1.92 24.21
N LYS A 308 -8.59 1.94 23.44
CA LYS A 308 -7.67 3.08 23.39
C LYS A 308 -7.21 3.44 21.98
N GLU A 309 -6.74 4.67 21.84
CA GLU A 309 -6.25 5.25 20.60
C GLU A 309 -4.84 5.86 20.78
N TYR A 310 -3.99 5.81 19.76
CA TYR A 310 -2.68 6.47 19.82
C TYR A 310 -2.29 7.08 18.48
N ASN A 311 -2.11 8.40 18.44
CA ASN A 311 -1.60 9.12 17.26
C ASN A 311 -2.35 8.78 15.96
N ASN A 312 -3.67 8.58 16.06
CA ASN A 312 -4.55 8.41 14.90
C ASN A 312 -4.79 9.78 14.23
N ARG A 313 -5.19 9.74 12.96
CA ARG A 313 -5.52 10.93 12.15
C ARG A 313 -6.83 10.72 11.41
N GLY A 314 -7.42 11.81 10.92
CA GLY A 314 -8.67 11.78 10.18
C GLY A 314 -9.86 12.27 11.01
N PRO A 315 -11.02 12.49 10.37
CA PRO A 315 -12.19 13.06 11.02
C PRO A 315 -12.87 12.12 12.03
N GLY A 316 -12.62 10.80 11.96
CA GLY A 316 -13.18 9.82 12.90
C GLY A 316 -12.38 9.61 14.20
N VAL A 317 -11.36 10.44 14.46
CA VAL A 317 -10.50 10.32 15.64
C VAL A 317 -11.24 10.73 16.91
N GLY A 318 -11.10 9.93 17.96
CA GLY A 318 -11.73 10.18 19.25
C GLY A 318 -11.21 11.39 20.04
N PRO A 319 -11.95 11.80 21.09
CA PRO A 319 -11.52 12.83 22.03
C PRO A 319 -10.31 12.36 22.86
N ALA A 320 -9.78 13.27 23.67
CA ALA A 320 -8.48 13.10 24.32
C ALA A 320 -8.44 11.93 25.33
N GLU A 321 -9.56 11.57 25.94
CA GLU A 321 -9.69 10.53 26.97
C GLU A 321 -9.43 9.11 26.44
N ARG A 322 -9.58 8.91 25.12
CA ARG A 322 -9.22 7.66 24.44
C ARG A 322 -7.71 7.55 24.20
N ARG A 323 -6.96 8.65 24.30
CA ARG A 323 -5.56 8.71 23.90
C ARG A 323 -4.65 8.14 24.99
N ILE A 324 -3.71 7.29 24.57
CA ILE A 324 -2.66 6.77 25.45
C ILE A 324 -1.32 7.45 25.16
N THR A 325 -0.39 7.31 26.09
CA THR A 325 0.98 7.80 25.93
C THR A 325 1.80 6.91 24.98
N THR A 326 2.94 7.43 24.53
CA THR A 326 3.91 6.64 23.74
C THR A 326 4.45 5.44 24.51
N GLY A 327 4.64 5.56 25.83
CA GLY A 327 5.11 4.46 26.69
C GLY A 327 4.10 3.31 26.76
N GLU A 328 2.81 3.62 26.89
CA GLU A 328 1.73 2.63 26.83
C GLU A 328 1.63 2.02 25.43
N ALA A 329 1.66 2.84 24.37
CA ALA A 329 1.56 2.38 22.98
C ALA A 329 2.66 1.38 22.60
N ALA A 330 3.87 1.49 23.19
CA ALA A 330 4.98 0.58 22.93
C ALA A 330 4.69 -0.89 23.31
N GLN A 331 3.76 -1.12 24.24
CA GLN A 331 3.34 -2.47 24.66
C GLN A 331 2.51 -3.19 23.58
N PHE A 332 1.88 -2.43 22.68
CA PHE A 332 0.99 -2.94 21.64
C PHE A 332 1.69 -3.17 20.30
N THR A 333 3.02 -3.08 20.25
CA THR A 333 3.79 -3.36 19.04
C THR A 333 3.83 -4.85 18.70
N VAL A 334 4.18 -5.17 17.45
CA VAL A 334 4.42 -6.56 17.01
C VAL A 334 5.40 -7.30 17.93
N GLY A 335 6.51 -6.66 18.29
CA GLY A 335 7.52 -7.27 19.17
C GLY A 335 7.02 -7.50 20.59
N SER A 336 6.34 -6.52 21.18
CA SER A 336 5.90 -6.58 22.59
C SER A 336 4.62 -7.40 22.80
N PHE A 337 3.61 -7.20 21.97
CA PHE A 337 2.27 -7.75 22.19
C PHE A 337 2.16 -9.23 21.81
N ILE A 338 2.69 -9.59 20.64
CA ILE A 338 2.60 -10.95 20.08
C ILE A 338 3.94 -11.67 19.98
N SER A 339 5.01 -11.10 20.57
CA SER A 339 6.38 -11.64 20.43
C SER A 339 6.76 -11.90 18.96
N GLY A 340 6.29 -11.06 18.04
CA GLY A 340 6.34 -11.29 16.59
C GLY A 340 7.75 -11.54 16.06
N ASP A 341 8.75 -10.89 16.66
CA ASP A 341 10.16 -11.06 16.30
C ASP A 341 10.69 -12.49 16.47
N LYS A 342 10.01 -13.35 17.24
CA LYS A 342 10.39 -14.76 17.45
C LYS A 342 9.86 -15.71 16.37
N TRP A 343 8.81 -15.33 15.65
CA TRP A 343 8.07 -16.26 14.78
C TRP A 343 7.76 -15.70 13.38
N LEU A 344 7.45 -14.41 13.23
CA LEU A 344 7.18 -13.80 11.92
C LEU A 344 8.36 -13.88 10.92
N PRO A 345 9.64 -13.80 11.33
CA PRO A 345 10.72 -13.99 10.37
C PRO A 345 10.70 -15.34 9.64
N LYS A 346 10.08 -16.37 10.24
CA LYS A 346 9.96 -17.72 9.65
C LYS A 346 8.86 -17.80 8.59
N THR A 347 7.88 -16.89 8.62
CA THR A 347 6.78 -16.83 7.65
C THR A 347 7.16 -16.02 6.41
N TYR A 348 8.28 -15.29 6.46
CA TYR A 348 8.79 -14.39 5.43
C TYR A 348 7.85 -13.24 5.04
N VAL A 349 6.82 -12.98 5.86
CA VAL A 349 5.96 -11.82 5.69
C VAL A 349 6.66 -10.56 6.19
N GLU A 350 6.49 -9.45 5.49
CA GLU A 350 7.01 -8.17 5.96
C GLU A 350 6.16 -7.63 7.12
N TYR A 351 6.82 -7.14 8.16
CA TYR A 351 6.20 -6.50 9.31
C TYR A 351 7.09 -5.38 9.88
N ALA A 352 6.48 -4.38 10.51
CA ALA A 352 7.22 -3.35 11.24
C ALA A 352 7.42 -3.77 12.69
N SER A 353 8.66 -4.09 13.07
CA SER A 353 9.08 -4.27 14.46
C SER A 353 9.35 -2.92 15.15
N VAL A 354 9.43 -2.93 16.49
CA VAL A 354 9.46 -1.78 17.42
C VAL A 354 10.32 -0.57 16.98
N LYS A 355 11.37 -0.78 16.17
CA LYS A 355 12.30 0.27 15.68
C LYS A 355 11.63 1.42 14.92
N LYS A 356 10.42 1.26 14.37
CA LYS A 356 9.73 2.33 13.61
C LYS A 356 9.03 3.39 14.48
N LEU A 357 8.72 3.09 15.75
CA LEU A 357 8.02 4.04 16.63
C LEU A 357 8.90 5.23 17.04
N GLN A 358 10.15 4.99 17.41
CA GLN A 358 11.11 6.05 17.81
C GLN A 358 11.55 6.92 16.62
N THR A 359 11.64 6.33 15.42
CA THR A 359 12.16 7.02 14.23
C THR A 359 11.24 8.13 13.74
N ILE A 360 9.90 7.96 13.88
CA ILE A 360 8.92 8.98 13.43
C ILE A 360 8.99 10.22 14.33
N ASP A 361 9.16 10.05 15.64
CA ASP A 361 9.21 11.17 16.58
C ASP A 361 10.56 11.91 16.51
N GLN A 362 11.68 11.16 16.47
CA GLN A 362 13.02 11.74 16.30
C GLN A 362 13.18 12.46 14.96
N SER A 363 12.58 11.96 13.87
CA SER A 363 12.63 12.64 12.57
C SER A 363 11.87 13.98 12.56
N ARG A 364 10.78 14.11 13.36
CA ARG A 364 10.00 15.35 13.49
C ARG A 364 10.74 16.38 14.35
N THR A 365 11.35 15.98 15.46
CA THR A 365 12.15 16.88 16.31
C THR A 365 13.47 17.32 15.65
N TYR A 366 14.07 16.44 14.84
CA TYR A 366 15.29 16.74 14.08
C TYR A 366 15.02 17.71 12.93
N ARG A 367 13.93 17.50 12.16
CA ARG A 367 13.54 18.42 11.07
C ARG A 367 13.14 19.81 11.56
N SER A 368 12.49 19.94 12.72
CA SER A 368 12.09 21.25 13.24
C SER A 368 13.25 22.07 13.79
N ARG A 369 14.34 21.44 14.26
CA ARG A 369 15.48 22.12 14.88
C ARG A 369 16.65 22.43 13.94
N MET A 370 16.89 21.63 12.90
CA MET A 370 18.07 21.79 12.02
C MET A 370 17.80 22.53 10.70
N ALA A 371 16.57 22.51 10.17
CA ALA A 371 16.22 23.17 8.91
C ALA A 371 16.57 24.68 8.85
N PRO A 372 16.46 25.48 9.94
CA PRO A 372 16.86 26.89 9.88
C PRO A 372 18.38 27.11 10.00
N LYS A 373 19.15 26.11 10.47
CA LYS A 373 20.58 26.25 10.78
C LYS A 373 21.49 25.74 9.64
N LEU A 374 21.07 24.72 8.89
CA LEU A 374 21.84 24.19 7.76
C LEU A 374 21.70 25.04 6.47
N LEU A 375 20.66 25.86 6.33
CA LEU A 375 20.48 26.75 5.17
C LEU A 375 21.27 28.06 5.25
N ARG A 376 21.82 28.45 6.40
CA ARG A 376 22.57 29.71 6.55
C ARG A 376 24.06 29.59 6.22
N MET A 377 24.65 28.41 6.35
CA MET A 377 26.08 28.17 6.07
C MET A 377 26.44 28.20 4.57
N PRO A 378 25.64 27.62 3.64
CA PRO A 378 25.99 27.62 2.21
C PRO A 378 25.76 28.97 1.53
N VAL A 379 24.77 29.75 1.99
CA VAL A 379 24.37 31.03 1.37
C VAL A 379 25.40 32.12 1.60
N MET A 380 26.02 32.16 2.79
CA MET A 380 27.12 33.09 3.10
C MET A 380 28.39 32.76 2.30
N TYR A 381 28.65 31.47 2.04
CA TYR A 381 29.82 31.01 1.28
C TYR A 381 29.69 31.29 -0.23
N LEU A 382 28.49 31.10 -0.79
CA LEU A 382 28.17 31.44 -2.18
C LEU A 382 28.19 32.96 -2.43
N ALA A 383 27.77 33.77 -1.46
CA ALA A 383 27.85 35.23 -1.54
C ALA A 383 29.31 35.74 -1.55
N ALA A 384 30.19 35.12 -0.75
CA ALA A 384 31.62 35.45 -0.71
C ALA A 384 32.35 35.03 -2.00
N LEU A 385 31.99 33.89 -2.59
CA LEU A 385 32.49 33.43 -3.89
C LEU A 385 31.99 34.32 -5.04
N GLY A 386 30.72 34.74 -5.02
CA GLY A 386 30.16 35.66 -6.02
C GLY A 386 30.84 37.03 -6.03
N ALA A 387 31.18 37.58 -4.86
CA ALA A 387 31.91 38.84 -4.75
C ALA A 387 33.35 38.74 -5.27
N LEU A 388 34.00 37.57 -5.16
CA LEU A 388 35.35 37.35 -5.66
C LEU A 388 35.39 37.14 -7.20
N VAL A 389 34.36 36.51 -7.76
CA VAL A 389 34.19 36.30 -9.22
C VAL A 389 33.91 37.62 -9.95
N LEU A 390 33.11 38.52 -9.35
CA LEU A 390 32.81 39.83 -9.92
C LEU A 390 34.03 40.78 -9.96
N MET A 391 35.06 40.53 -9.13
CA MET A 391 36.30 41.33 -9.12
C MET A 391 37.36 40.85 -10.13
N ILE A 392 37.14 39.72 -10.81
CA ILE A 392 38.11 39.11 -11.74
C ILE A 392 37.68 39.25 -13.21
N SER A 393 36.44 39.65 -13.48
CA SER A 393 35.88 39.73 -14.83
C SER A 393 35.60 41.17 -15.28
N SER A 394 36.67 41.94 -15.51
CA SER A 394 36.64 43.14 -16.34
C SER A 394 37.51 42.86 -17.56
N GLU A 395 36.97 43.11 -18.75
CA GLU A 395 37.58 42.90 -20.07
C GLU A 395 37.58 41.44 -20.60
N ASN A 396 36.44 41.03 -21.17
CA ASN A 396 36.32 40.88 -22.62
C ASN A 396 34.90 40.43 -23.00
N ASN A 397 34.24 41.26 -23.81
CA ASN A 397 33.01 40.93 -24.52
C ASN A 397 33.30 39.84 -25.55
N VAL A 398 32.74 38.66 -25.34
CA VAL A 398 32.27 37.78 -26.43
C VAL A 398 30.95 37.18 -25.97
N VAL A 399 29.85 37.76 -26.45
CA VAL A 399 28.54 37.10 -26.45
C VAL A 399 28.63 36.01 -27.51
N ALA A 400 28.75 34.75 -27.08
CA ALA A 400 28.51 33.62 -27.95
C ALA A 400 27.04 33.21 -27.76
N GLU A 401 26.20 33.54 -28.75
CA GLU A 401 24.90 32.92 -28.91
C GLU A 401 25.09 31.41 -29.09
N VAL A 402 24.65 30.64 -28.10
CA VAL A 402 24.54 29.19 -28.22
C VAL A 402 23.27 28.93 -29.04
N PRO A 403 23.32 28.19 -30.15
CA PRO A 403 22.11 27.92 -30.92
C PRO A 403 21.17 27.06 -30.05
N GLU A 404 19.97 27.56 -29.78
CA GLU A 404 18.97 26.95 -28.87
C GLU A 404 18.66 25.47 -29.20
N LEU A 405 18.87 25.05 -30.45
CA LEU A 405 18.77 23.65 -30.89
C LEU A 405 19.79 22.70 -30.22
N GLN A 406 20.94 23.21 -29.78
CA GLN A 406 21.99 22.41 -29.15
C GLN A 406 21.63 22.06 -27.70
N VAL A 407 20.93 22.96 -26.99
CA VAL A 407 20.44 22.72 -25.62
C VAL A 407 19.41 21.60 -25.61
N ILE A 408 18.50 21.57 -26.59
CA ILE A 408 17.50 20.49 -26.73
C ILE A 408 18.20 19.17 -27.02
N ARG A 409 19.19 19.18 -27.93
CA ARG A 409 19.96 17.97 -28.24
C ARG A 409 20.69 17.46 -27.00
N ASP A 410 21.31 18.34 -26.24
CA ASP A 410 22.03 17.98 -25.00
C ASP A 410 21.11 17.51 -23.88
N LEU A 411 19.89 18.05 -23.80
CA LEU A 411 18.85 17.63 -22.86
C LEU A 411 18.28 16.25 -23.26
N CYS A 412 17.89 16.08 -24.52
CA CYS A 412 17.38 14.82 -25.04
C CYS A 412 18.43 13.70 -25.05
N ASN A 413 19.72 14.03 -25.23
CA ASN A 413 20.83 13.08 -25.13
C ASN A 413 20.98 12.45 -23.73
N ARG A 414 20.36 13.02 -22.69
CA ARG A 414 20.32 12.45 -21.33
C ARG A 414 19.16 11.47 -21.11
N THR A 415 18.28 11.33 -22.10
CA THR A 415 17.14 10.42 -22.05
C THR A 415 17.48 9.07 -22.70
N GLU A 416 16.71 8.04 -22.38
CA GLU A 416 16.79 6.71 -22.99
C GLU A 416 16.40 6.70 -24.47
N SER A 417 15.86 7.79 -25.03
CA SER A 417 15.47 7.87 -26.43
C SER A 417 15.66 9.29 -27.01
N PRO A 418 16.91 9.69 -27.31
CA PRO A 418 17.24 11.05 -27.72
C PRO A 418 16.54 11.52 -28.98
N ASP A 419 16.49 10.71 -30.04
CA ASP A 419 15.85 11.08 -31.31
C ASP A 419 14.33 11.23 -31.18
N PHE A 420 13.71 10.39 -30.36
CA PHE A 420 12.28 10.46 -30.06
C PHE A 420 11.94 11.70 -29.23
N CYS A 421 12.75 11.98 -28.20
CA CYS A 421 12.66 13.22 -27.42
C CYS A 421 12.78 14.45 -28.33
N PHE A 422 13.77 14.46 -29.23
CA PHE A 422 14.00 15.56 -30.15
C PHE A 422 12.82 15.74 -31.12
N SER A 423 12.32 14.66 -31.75
CA SER A 423 11.20 14.77 -32.70
C SER A 423 9.94 15.35 -32.09
N ILE A 424 9.68 15.02 -30.82
CA ILE A 424 8.50 15.48 -30.09
C ILE A 424 8.65 16.95 -29.70
N LEU A 425 9.79 17.33 -29.10
CA LEU A 425 10.03 18.73 -28.72
C LEU A 425 10.09 19.65 -29.94
N SER A 426 10.67 19.20 -31.05
CA SER A 426 10.75 19.98 -32.30
C SER A 426 9.41 20.13 -33.04
N SER A 427 8.35 19.46 -32.58
CA SER A 427 7.03 19.48 -33.23
C SER A 427 6.08 20.56 -32.70
N ASP A 428 6.40 21.22 -31.58
CA ASP A 428 5.55 22.25 -30.96
C ASP A 428 5.95 23.68 -31.40
N PRO A 429 5.14 24.44 -32.15
CA PRO A 429 5.56 25.75 -32.66
C PRO A 429 5.93 26.78 -31.58
N ASN A 430 5.59 26.55 -30.31
CA ASN A 430 5.92 27.44 -29.20
C ASN A 430 7.32 27.21 -28.60
N TYR A 431 8.10 26.21 -29.04
CA TYR A 431 9.40 25.89 -28.42
C TYR A 431 10.54 26.87 -28.74
N LEU A 432 10.41 27.70 -29.78
CA LEU A 432 11.50 28.50 -30.37
C LEU A 432 11.99 29.69 -29.51
N GLY A 433 11.72 29.68 -28.20
CA GLY A 433 12.22 30.68 -27.25
C GLY A 433 12.02 30.31 -25.78
N SER A 434 11.87 29.01 -25.48
CA SER A 434 11.37 28.54 -24.18
C SER A 434 12.49 28.19 -23.18
N ASP A 435 12.34 28.63 -21.93
CA ASP A 435 13.20 28.22 -20.81
C ASP A 435 12.90 26.79 -20.31
N PHE A 436 13.66 26.31 -19.33
CA PHE A 436 13.48 24.95 -18.78
C PHE A 436 12.10 24.72 -18.14
N ASP A 437 11.45 25.75 -17.58
CA ASP A 437 10.15 25.63 -16.94
C ASP A 437 9.03 25.56 -18.00
N GLU A 438 9.19 26.27 -19.12
CA GLU A 438 8.28 26.21 -20.25
C GLU A 438 8.42 24.89 -21.05
N LEU A 439 9.66 24.40 -21.25
CA LEU A 439 9.91 23.06 -21.82
C LEU A 439 9.27 21.94 -20.97
N ARG A 440 9.30 22.10 -19.64
CA ARG A 440 8.65 21.18 -18.71
C ARG A 440 7.12 21.22 -18.86
N SER A 441 6.54 22.40 -19.05
CA SER A 441 5.09 22.56 -19.26
C SER A 441 4.63 21.95 -20.59
N ILE A 442 5.39 22.18 -21.67
CA ILE A 442 5.17 21.56 -22.98
C ILE A 442 5.19 20.04 -22.85
N PHE A 443 6.20 19.48 -22.18
CA PHE A 443 6.34 18.03 -22.04
C PHE A 443 5.19 17.40 -21.23
N LEU A 444 4.78 18.05 -20.14
CA LEU A 444 3.64 17.60 -19.33
C LEU A 444 2.35 17.63 -20.17
N THR A 445 2.12 18.70 -20.93
CA THR A 445 0.94 18.85 -21.80
C THR A 445 0.89 17.75 -22.87
N LEU A 446 2.02 17.46 -23.52
CA LEU A 446 2.12 16.39 -24.53
C LEU A 446 1.91 15.00 -23.92
N SER A 447 2.45 14.75 -22.73
CA SER A 447 2.27 13.48 -22.01
C SER A 447 0.83 13.25 -21.59
N LEU A 448 0.15 14.30 -21.11
CA LEU A 448 -1.26 14.28 -20.72
C LEU A 448 -2.15 14.04 -21.94
N GLY A 449 -1.91 14.75 -23.04
CA GLY A 449 -2.64 14.55 -24.30
C GLY A 449 -2.53 13.12 -24.83
N LYS A 450 -1.35 12.50 -24.75
CA LYS A 450 -1.14 11.09 -25.14
C LYS A 450 -1.82 10.11 -24.20
N ALA A 451 -1.82 10.37 -22.90
CA ALA A 451 -2.54 9.55 -21.93
C ALA A 451 -4.06 9.57 -22.16
N GLU A 452 -4.64 10.74 -22.49
CA GLU A 452 -6.05 10.87 -22.87
C GLU A 452 -6.39 10.16 -24.18
N GLU A 453 -5.49 10.18 -25.16
CA GLU A 453 -5.63 9.44 -26.41
C GLU A 453 -5.71 7.92 -26.16
N GLY A 454 -4.90 7.40 -25.23
CA GLY A 454 -4.94 6.01 -24.78
C GLY A 454 -6.30 5.60 -24.19
N VAL A 455 -6.91 6.46 -23.35
CA VAL A 455 -8.27 6.24 -22.83
C VAL A 455 -9.27 6.15 -23.98
N ARG A 456 -9.26 7.12 -24.89
CA ARG A 456 -10.19 7.16 -26.04
C ARG A 456 -10.04 5.93 -26.94
N PHE A 457 -8.81 5.44 -27.12
CA PHE A 457 -8.53 4.23 -27.89
C PHE A 457 -9.14 2.98 -27.23
N ILE A 458 -8.98 2.81 -25.91
CA ILE A 458 -9.59 1.71 -25.15
C ILE A 458 -11.12 1.76 -25.28
N SER A 459 -11.73 2.94 -25.10
CA SER A 459 -13.18 3.12 -25.25
C SER A 459 -13.67 2.81 -26.67
N ALA A 460 -12.88 3.15 -27.71
CA ALA A 460 -13.20 2.84 -29.09
C ALA A 460 -13.17 1.33 -29.38
N LEU A 461 -12.20 0.60 -28.80
CA LEU A 461 -12.14 -0.86 -28.89
C LEU A 461 -13.31 -1.52 -28.16
N GLN A 462 -13.69 -1.01 -26.99
CA GLN A 462 -14.82 -1.51 -26.21
C GLN A 462 -16.15 -1.40 -26.97
N LYS A 463 -16.33 -0.33 -27.75
CA LYS A 463 -17.50 -0.13 -28.62
C LYS A 463 -17.53 -1.06 -29.84
N LYS A 464 -16.36 -1.50 -30.32
CA LYS A 464 -16.23 -2.35 -31.52
C LYS A 464 -16.28 -3.85 -31.22
N THR A 465 -16.04 -4.28 -29.98
CA THR A 465 -16.05 -5.70 -29.63
C THR A 465 -17.44 -6.19 -29.18
N THR A 466 -17.78 -7.40 -29.62
CA THR A 466 -18.95 -8.16 -29.16
C THR A 466 -18.58 -9.32 -28.25
N ASP A 467 -17.28 -9.61 -28.08
CA ASP A 467 -16.78 -10.69 -27.23
C ASP A 467 -16.90 -10.31 -25.74
N PRO A 468 -17.61 -11.11 -24.91
CA PRO A 468 -17.85 -10.78 -23.50
C PRO A 468 -16.57 -10.71 -22.65
N MET A 469 -15.60 -11.59 -22.90
CA MET A 469 -14.35 -11.67 -22.15
C MET A 469 -13.44 -10.49 -22.49
N LEU A 470 -13.34 -10.15 -23.78
CA LEU A 470 -12.61 -8.98 -24.25
C LEU A 470 -13.25 -7.68 -23.77
N LYS A 471 -14.59 -7.63 -23.68
CA LYS A 471 -15.31 -6.48 -23.14
C LYS A 471 -15.03 -6.27 -21.64
N GLU A 472 -14.92 -7.35 -20.87
CA GLU A 472 -14.54 -7.31 -19.46
C GLU A 472 -13.09 -6.84 -19.26
N ILE A 473 -12.14 -7.36 -20.05
CA ILE A 473 -10.74 -6.94 -20.04
C ILE A 473 -10.60 -5.46 -20.42
N LEU A 474 -11.29 -5.02 -21.48
CA LEU A 474 -11.27 -3.62 -21.91
C LEU A 474 -11.91 -2.70 -20.86
N ASN A 475 -12.96 -3.16 -20.16
CA ASN A 475 -13.58 -2.41 -19.07
C ASN A 475 -12.64 -2.28 -17.87
N TYR A 476 -11.94 -3.36 -17.49
CA TYR A 476 -10.91 -3.35 -16.46
C TYR A 476 -9.77 -2.37 -16.81
N CYS A 477 -9.25 -2.44 -18.03
CA CYS A 477 -8.25 -1.51 -18.53
C CYS A 477 -8.78 -0.06 -18.53
N SER A 478 -9.99 0.20 -19.03
CA SER A 478 -10.56 1.57 -19.09
C SER A 478 -10.67 2.20 -17.71
N ILE A 479 -11.23 1.46 -16.72
CA ILE A 479 -11.40 1.96 -15.35
C ILE A 479 -10.05 2.23 -14.70
N ARG A 480 -9.06 1.34 -14.88
CA ARG A 480 -7.71 1.51 -14.34
C ARG A 480 -7.01 2.71 -14.98
N TYR A 481 -7.09 2.81 -16.30
CA TYR A 481 -6.46 3.87 -17.09
C TYR A 481 -7.07 5.24 -16.78
N GLU A 482 -8.40 5.34 -16.78
CA GLU A 482 -9.13 6.57 -16.42
C GLU A 482 -8.85 6.98 -14.97
N ARG A 483 -8.77 6.03 -14.03
CA ARG A 483 -8.47 6.36 -12.63
C ARG A 483 -7.08 6.96 -12.50
N GLU A 484 -6.07 6.35 -13.11
CA GLU A 484 -4.68 6.81 -13.01
C GLU A 484 -4.44 8.10 -13.79
N VAL A 485 -5.09 8.26 -14.95
CA VAL A 485 -5.02 9.49 -15.76
C VAL A 485 -5.88 10.58 -15.11
N VAL A 486 -7.21 10.45 -15.05
CA VAL A 486 -8.15 11.53 -14.66
C VAL A 486 -8.02 11.99 -13.21
N VAL A 487 -7.81 11.07 -12.24
CA VAL A 487 -7.70 11.46 -10.82
C VAL A 487 -6.41 12.23 -10.56
N HIS A 488 -5.36 11.94 -11.34
CA HIS A 488 -4.05 12.53 -11.11
C HIS A 488 -3.73 13.69 -12.06
N THR A 489 -4.34 13.77 -13.25
CA THR A 489 -4.33 14.98 -14.09
C THR A 489 -5.08 16.14 -13.41
N ASN A 490 -6.26 15.87 -12.84
CA ASN A 490 -7.02 16.86 -12.06
C ASN A 490 -6.29 17.31 -10.79
N ARG A 491 -5.42 16.47 -10.21
CA ARG A 491 -4.52 16.84 -9.11
C ARG A 491 -3.23 17.51 -9.58
N ALA A 492 -2.73 17.20 -10.78
CA ALA A 492 -1.53 17.80 -11.34
C ALA A 492 -1.76 19.28 -11.70
N GLY A 493 -2.95 19.65 -12.17
CA GLY A 493 -3.35 21.06 -12.34
C GLY A 493 -3.33 21.86 -11.03
N LEU A 494 -3.61 21.21 -9.89
CA LEU A 494 -3.52 21.80 -8.55
C LEU A 494 -2.10 21.74 -7.95
N LEU A 495 -1.23 20.86 -8.45
CA LEU A 495 0.17 20.69 -8.02
C LEU A 495 1.18 21.46 -8.88
N TYR A 496 0.69 22.17 -9.90
CA TYR A 496 1.45 23.05 -10.80
C TYR A 496 2.24 24.14 -10.03
N LEU A 497 1.87 24.42 -8.77
CA LEU A 497 2.48 25.49 -7.99
C LEU A 497 3.63 25.08 -7.06
N GLU A 498 3.93 23.79 -6.78
CA GLU A 498 4.96 23.54 -5.73
C GLU A 498 6.02 22.42 -5.88
N ARG A 499 5.89 21.26 -6.57
CA ARG A 499 6.95 20.21 -6.43
C ARG A 499 7.17 19.23 -7.60
N VAL A 500 8.45 19.08 -8.00
CA VAL A 500 9.00 18.09 -8.96
C VAL A 500 8.68 16.62 -8.59
N THR A 501 8.66 16.31 -7.29
CA THR A 501 8.41 14.95 -6.78
C THR A 501 6.98 14.43 -7.00
N GLY A 502 6.02 15.30 -7.27
CA GLY A 502 4.65 14.90 -7.61
C GLY A 502 4.55 14.34 -9.03
N ALA A 503 5.26 14.96 -9.97
CA ALA A 503 5.23 14.58 -11.38
C ALA A 503 5.95 13.24 -11.64
N LEU A 504 7.07 12.97 -10.97
CA LEU A 504 7.75 11.67 -11.07
C LEU A 504 6.91 10.51 -10.55
N LYS A 505 6.12 10.73 -9.50
CA LYS A 505 5.19 9.71 -8.96
C LYS A 505 4.01 9.45 -9.89
N LEU A 506 3.45 10.52 -10.47
CA LEU A 506 2.42 10.44 -11.50
C LEU A 506 2.89 9.55 -12.66
N LEU A 507 4.08 9.83 -13.19
CA LEU A 507 4.65 9.10 -14.33
C LEU A 507 4.94 7.63 -14.00
N SER A 508 5.43 7.33 -12.80
CA SER A 508 5.59 5.96 -12.33
C SER A 508 4.27 5.19 -12.34
N TRP A 509 3.18 5.80 -11.85
CA TRP A 509 1.88 5.14 -11.79
C TRP A 509 1.23 4.97 -13.16
N CYS A 510 1.43 5.92 -14.09
CA CYS A 510 1.03 5.74 -15.48
C CYS A 510 1.76 4.55 -16.11
N ILE A 511 3.08 4.39 -15.86
CA ILE A 511 3.85 3.24 -16.36
C ILE A 511 3.30 1.93 -15.77
N ASP A 512 3.06 1.88 -14.46
CA ASP A 512 2.51 0.70 -13.78
C ASP A 512 1.15 0.29 -14.35
N ALA A 513 0.26 1.27 -14.60
CA ALA A 513 -1.06 1.03 -15.19
C ALA A 513 -0.97 0.48 -16.62
N VAL A 514 -0.04 1.00 -17.43
CA VAL A 514 0.19 0.49 -18.80
C VAL A 514 0.77 -0.93 -18.76
N GLU A 515 1.65 -1.24 -17.80
CA GLU A 515 2.19 -2.59 -17.62
C GLU A 515 1.12 -3.60 -17.20
N GLU A 516 0.27 -3.23 -16.22
CA GLU A 516 -0.87 -4.05 -15.79
C GLU A 516 -1.82 -4.33 -16.96
N CYS A 517 -2.20 -3.30 -17.73
CA CYS A 517 -3.08 -3.48 -18.88
C CYS A 517 -2.40 -4.29 -20.01
N GLY A 518 -1.11 -4.06 -20.29
CA GLY A 518 -0.35 -4.85 -21.25
C GLY A 518 -0.22 -6.33 -20.86
N ASN A 519 -0.12 -6.62 -19.57
CA ASN A 519 -0.07 -7.98 -19.04
C ASN A 519 -1.42 -8.69 -19.17
N ALA A 520 -2.55 -7.98 -19.09
CA ALA A 520 -3.88 -8.54 -19.28
C ALA A 520 -4.13 -9.08 -20.71
N PHE A 521 -3.42 -8.56 -21.71
CA PHE A 521 -3.51 -8.98 -23.12
C PHE A 521 -2.45 -10.01 -23.55
N LYS A 522 -1.70 -10.61 -22.62
CA LYS A 522 -0.69 -11.65 -22.94
C LYS A 522 -1.29 -13.00 -23.37
N CYS A 523 -2.60 -13.22 -23.17
CA CYS A 523 -3.35 -14.33 -23.77
C CYS A 523 -4.05 -13.85 -25.06
N PRO A 524 -4.02 -14.59 -26.17
CA PRO A 524 -4.48 -14.07 -27.46
C PRO A 524 -6.00 -13.94 -27.46
N PRO A 525 -6.50 -12.71 -27.68
CA PRO A 525 -7.17 -12.45 -28.95
C PRO A 525 -6.67 -11.17 -29.63
N TYR A 526 -6.76 -11.12 -30.95
CA TYR A 526 -6.63 -9.89 -31.74
C TYR A 526 -7.70 -8.90 -31.19
N PRO A 527 -7.35 -7.68 -30.74
CA PRO A 527 -6.34 -6.75 -31.26
C PRO A 527 -5.10 -6.57 -30.35
N ALA A 528 -4.65 -7.61 -29.64
CA ALA A 528 -3.50 -7.55 -28.74
C ALA A 528 -2.22 -6.92 -29.34
N TYR A 529 -2.02 -7.01 -30.66
CA TYR A 529 -0.88 -6.39 -31.35
C TYR A 529 -0.95 -4.84 -31.34
N VAL A 530 -2.08 -4.27 -31.77
CA VAL A 530 -2.25 -2.81 -31.85
C VAL A 530 -2.23 -2.17 -30.47
N MET A 531 -2.86 -2.81 -29.48
CA MET A 531 -2.82 -2.32 -28.09
C MET A 531 -1.40 -2.41 -27.51
N ARG A 532 -0.63 -3.45 -27.85
CA ARG A 532 0.77 -3.58 -27.42
C ARG A 532 1.62 -2.45 -28.01
N GLU A 533 1.45 -2.13 -29.28
CA GLU A 533 2.17 -1.03 -29.94
C GLU A 533 1.85 0.32 -29.29
N THR A 534 0.56 0.60 -29.04
CA THR A 534 0.12 1.81 -28.32
C THR A 534 0.68 1.88 -26.90
N ASN A 535 0.65 0.76 -26.17
CA ASN A 535 1.16 0.68 -24.79
C ASN A 535 2.67 0.90 -24.73
N GLU A 536 3.45 0.29 -25.63
CA GLU A 536 4.90 0.49 -25.67
C GLU A 536 5.27 1.93 -26.05
N LEU A 537 4.54 2.52 -27.00
CA LEU A 537 4.71 3.92 -27.35
C LEU A 537 4.44 4.83 -26.14
N MET A 538 3.38 4.57 -25.38
CA MET A 538 2.99 5.36 -24.21
C MET A 538 3.98 5.22 -23.04
N LYS A 539 4.50 4.01 -22.78
CA LYS A 539 5.61 3.80 -21.84
C LYS A 539 6.83 4.64 -22.22
N LYS A 540 7.13 4.70 -23.52
CA LYS A 540 8.25 5.49 -24.04
C LYS A 540 8.07 6.99 -23.76
N TYR A 541 6.87 7.53 -23.97
CA TYR A 541 6.54 8.91 -23.59
C TYR A 541 6.75 9.15 -22.07
N CYS A 542 6.20 8.30 -21.21
CA CYS A 542 6.26 8.49 -19.76
C CYS A 542 7.70 8.39 -19.20
N ARG A 543 8.55 7.51 -19.76
CA ARG A 543 9.95 7.39 -19.32
C ARG A 543 10.78 8.61 -19.71
N VAL A 544 10.65 9.07 -20.95
CA VAL A 544 11.31 10.29 -21.42
C VAL A 544 10.85 11.48 -20.58
N ALA A 545 9.57 11.55 -20.23
CA ALA A 545 9.02 12.56 -19.30
C ALA A 545 9.73 12.57 -17.95
N GLY A 546 9.86 11.39 -17.35
CA GLY A 546 10.46 11.26 -16.02
C GLY A 546 11.92 11.68 -16.02
N GLN A 547 12.64 11.40 -17.11
CA GLN A 547 14.04 11.75 -17.27
C GLN A 547 14.27 13.23 -17.53
N LEU A 548 13.35 13.91 -18.21
CA LEU A 548 13.43 15.35 -18.43
C LEU A 548 13.04 16.17 -17.18
N ILE A 549 12.18 15.61 -16.34
CA ILE A 549 11.74 16.23 -15.08
C ILE A 549 12.75 16.03 -13.95
N SER A 550 13.52 14.92 -14.01
CA SER A 550 14.62 14.62 -13.08
C SER A 550 15.87 15.43 -13.40
#